data_AF-A0A928ZEB5-F1
#
_entry.id   AF-A0A928ZEB5-F1
#
_cell.length_a   1.000
_cell.length_b   1.000
_cell.length_c   1.000
_cell.angle_alpha   90.00
_cell.angle_beta   90.00
_cell.angle_gamma   90.00
#
_symmetry.space_group_name_H-M   'P 1'
#
loop_
_entity.id
_entity.type
_entity.pdbx_description
1 polymer ?
#
loop_
_entity_poly.entity_id
_entity_poly.type
_entity_poly.pdbx_seq_one_letter_code
_entity_poly.pdbx_strand_id
1 'polypeptide(L)'
;MEIQFMAKRTSQSLMQKIFADADERRHRAIYYVAKEVSGRALSRVHKEKGKKFNWDAFGKKFEQSYGKHSADELLNEILKNVYWLTSEAEVMELYFRYMRDIDKASSKQKESEGDDLDFS
;
A
#
# COMPACT_ATOMS: atom_id res chain seq x y z
N MET A 1 29.50 17.39 -41.57
CA MET A 1 29.28 18.48 -40.58
C MET A 1 28.19 17.97 -39.64
N GLU A 2 28.59 17.60 -38.42
CA GLU A 2 27.76 16.86 -37.46
C GLU A 2 26.67 17.75 -36.85
N ILE A 3 25.42 17.27 -36.85
CA ILE A 3 24.32 17.91 -36.11
C ILE A 3 24.42 17.41 -34.67
N GLN A 4 25.01 18.23 -33.79
CA GLN A 4 24.98 17.99 -32.36
C GLN A 4 23.54 18.09 -31.84
N PHE A 5 22.91 16.94 -31.62
CA PHE A 5 21.67 16.84 -30.84
C PHE A 5 22.03 17.12 -29.38
N MET A 6 21.93 18.39 -28.96
CA MET A 6 21.94 18.73 -27.54
C MET A 6 20.69 18.12 -26.89
N ALA A 7 20.86 16.99 -26.22
CA ALA A 7 19.85 16.43 -25.33
C ALA A 7 19.55 17.48 -24.25
N LYS A 8 18.44 18.19 -24.41
CA LYS A 8 17.91 19.14 -23.44
C LYS A 8 17.55 18.34 -22.20
N ARG A 9 18.42 18.32 -21.18
CA ARG A 9 18.05 17.85 -19.83
C ARG A 9 16.95 18.79 -19.34
N THR A 10 15.70 18.43 -19.58
CA THR A 10 14.54 19.12 -19.03
C THR A 10 14.53 18.85 -17.53
N SER A 11 15.20 19.71 -16.77
CA SER A 11 15.05 19.76 -15.32
C SER A 11 13.56 19.95 -15.02
N GLN A 12 12.94 18.98 -14.34
CA GLN A 12 11.55 19.10 -13.93
C GLN A 12 11.35 20.38 -13.09
N SER A 13 10.30 21.12 -13.40
CA SER A 13 9.86 22.25 -12.59
C SER A 13 9.48 21.80 -11.17
N LEU A 14 9.53 22.72 -10.21
CA LEU A 14 9.10 22.45 -8.83
C LEU A 14 7.67 21.90 -8.77
N MET A 15 6.75 22.45 -9.56
CA MET A 15 5.36 21.95 -9.63
C MET A 15 5.30 20.50 -10.12
N GLN A 16 6.05 20.15 -11.17
CA GLN A 16 6.09 18.77 -11.68
C GLN A 16 6.59 17.78 -10.62
N LYS A 17 7.55 18.18 -9.80
CA LYS A 17 8.03 17.36 -8.67
C LYS A 17 6.94 17.18 -7.60
N ILE A 18 6.30 18.27 -7.18
CA ILE A 18 5.24 18.24 -6.17
C ILE A 18 4.09 17.32 -6.61
N PHE A 19 3.65 17.41 -7.87
CA PHE A 19 2.59 16.56 -8.39
C PHE A 19 3.03 15.10 -8.54
N ALA A 20 4.25 14.84 -9.04
CA ALA A 20 4.79 13.48 -9.11
C ALA A 20 4.88 12.81 -7.72
N ASP A 21 5.33 13.54 -6.70
CA ASP A 21 5.40 13.05 -5.32
C ASP A 21 4.01 12.81 -4.73
N ALA A 22 3.02 13.63 -5.09
CA ALA A 22 1.63 13.44 -4.69
C ALA A 22 1.04 12.17 -5.34
N ASP A 23 1.25 11.98 -6.63
CA ASP A 23 0.79 10.81 -7.38
C ASP A 23 1.45 9.51 -6.88
N GLU A 24 2.75 9.54 -6.57
CA GLU A 24 3.44 8.38 -6.01
C GLU A 24 2.90 8.03 -4.61
N ARG A 25 2.63 9.03 -3.77
CA ARG A 25 1.99 8.81 -2.45
C ARG A 25 0.59 8.23 -2.60
N ARG A 26 -0.20 8.76 -3.52
CA ARG A 26 -1.54 8.25 -3.84
C ARG A 26 -1.48 6.80 -4.32
N HIS A 27 -0.58 6.49 -5.26
CA HIS A 27 -0.37 5.13 -5.76
C HIS A 27 0.00 4.16 -4.64
N ARG A 28 0.99 4.50 -3.81
CA ARG A 28 1.39 3.66 -2.67
C ARG A 28 0.23 3.37 -1.71
N ALA A 29 -0.56 4.38 -1.38
CA ALA A 29 -1.70 4.23 -0.48
C ALA A 29 -2.76 3.28 -1.06
N ILE A 30 -3.16 3.50 -2.32
CA ILE A 30 -4.17 2.68 -3.00
C ILE A 30 -3.66 1.25 -3.21
N TYR A 31 -2.40 1.07 -3.63
CA TYR A 31 -1.78 -0.24 -3.79
C TYR A 31 -1.75 -1.02 -2.47
N TYR A 32 -1.38 -0.36 -1.37
CA TYR A 32 -1.38 -0.96 -0.04
C TYR A 32 -2.78 -1.44 0.36
N VAL A 33 -3.80 -0.59 0.17
CA VAL A 33 -5.19 -0.95 0.46
C VAL A 33 -5.65 -2.12 -0.40
N ALA A 34 -5.38 -2.10 -1.71
CA ALA A 34 -5.74 -3.19 -2.62
C ALA A 34 -5.15 -4.53 -2.17
N LYS A 35 -3.87 -4.53 -1.76
CA LYS A 35 -3.18 -5.72 -1.24
C LYS A 35 -3.81 -6.20 0.07
N GLU A 36 -4.05 -5.30 1.02
CA GLU A 36 -4.62 -5.63 2.33
C GLU A 36 -6.05 -6.18 2.22
N VAL A 37 -6.95 -5.54 1.48
CA VAL A 37 -8.34 -5.99 1.37
C VAL A 37 -8.43 -7.35 0.69
N SER A 38 -7.66 -7.55 -0.39
CA SER A 38 -7.60 -8.82 -1.13
C SER A 38 -7.00 -9.94 -0.28
N GLY A 39 -5.90 -9.65 0.42
CA GLY A 39 -5.24 -10.61 1.28
C GLY A 39 -6.11 -11.01 2.48
N ARG A 40 -6.81 -10.06 3.11
CA ARG A 40 -7.74 -10.33 4.22
C ARG A 40 -8.93 -11.16 3.76
N ALA A 41 -9.49 -10.86 2.58
CA ALA A 41 -10.56 -11.66 2.00
C ALA A 41 -10.12 -13.11 1.76
N LEU A 42 -8.97 -13.32 1.12
CA LEU A 42 -8.43 -14.66 0.88
C LEU A 42 -8.06 -15.40 2.17
N SER A 43 -7.55 -14.68 3.17
CA SER A 43 -7.21 -15.24 4.48
C SER A 43 -8.44 -15.80 5.19
N ARG A 44 -9.58 -15.10 5.14
CA ARG A 44 -10.87 -15.58 5.67
C ARG A 44 -11.30 -16.89 4.99
N VAL A 45 -11.24 -16.94 3.67
CA VAL A 45 -11.57 -18.16 2.89
C VAL A 45 -10.65 -19.33 3.24
N HIS A 46 -9.35 -19.09 3.46
CA HIS A 46 -8.42 -20.15 3.88
C HIS A 46 -8.73 -20.66 5.30
N LYS A 47 -9.05 -19.74 6.22
CA LYS A 47 -9.43 -20.06 7.60
C LYS A 47 -10.67 -20.95 7.65
N GLU A 48 -11.69 -20.65 6.85
CA GLU A 48 -12.92 -21.48 6.73
C GLU A 48 -12.61 -22.89 6.22
N LYS A 49 -11.58 -23.04 5.40
CA LYS A 49 -11.10 -24.34 4.88
C LYS A 49 -10.10 -25.04 5.81
N GLY A 50 -9.85 -24.50 7.01
CA GLY A 50 -8.87 -25.04 7.96
C GLY A 50 -7.41 -24.93 7.49
N LYS A 51 -7.11 -24.02 6.53
CA LYS A 51 -5.77 -23.85 5.95
C LYS A 51 -5.13 -22.57 6.46
N LYS A 52 -3.80 -22.61 6.64
CA LYS A 52 -3.01 -21.41 6.95
C LYS A 52 -2.86 -20.55 5.69
N PHE A 53 -3.12 -19.25 5.81
CA PHE A 53 -2.87 -18.29 4.74
C PHE A 53 -1.40 -17.88 4.72
N ASN A 54 -0.76 -17.89 3.56
CA ASN A 54 0.63 -17.48 3.38
C ASN A 54 0.69 -16.08 2.75
N TRP A 55 0.98 -15.07 3.57
CA TRP A 55 1.05 -13.67 3.17
C TRP A 55 2.18 -13.38 2.17
N ASP A 56 3.33 -14.04 2.29
CA ASP A 56 4.47 -13.82 1.41
C ASP A 56 4.19 -14.34 0.00
N ALA A 57 3.62 -15.55 -0.09
CA ALA A 57 3.23 -16.14 -1.37
C ALA A 57 2.11 -15.34 -2.04
N PHE A 58 1.14 -14.85 -1.27
CA PHE A 58 0.12 -13.93 -1.76
C PHE A 58 0.74 -12.62 -2.25
N GLY A 59 1.63 -12.00 -1.47
CA GLY A 59 2.27 -10.74 -1.81
C GLY A 59 3.03 -10.80 -3.14
N LYS A 60 3.79 -11.88 -3.38
CA LYS A 60 4.49 -12.10 -4.66
C LYS A 60 3.52 -12.23 -5.83
N LYS A 61 2.44 -12.98 -5.67
CA LYS A 61 1.40 -13.12 -6.72
C LYS A 61 0.69 -11.80 -6.98
N PHE A 62 0.36 -11.08 -5.91
CA PHE A 62 -0.29 -9.78 -6.00
C PHE A 62 0.60 -8.78 -6.77
N GLU A 63 1.90 -8.74 -6.46
CA GLU A 63 2.85 -7.89 -7.18
C GLU A 63 3.02 -8.28 -8.65
N GLN A 64 3.05 -9.57 -8.97
CA GLN A 64 3.09 -10.03 -10.36
C GLN A 64 1.85 -9.59 -11.16
N SER A 65 0.67 -9.62 -10.55
CA SER A 65 -0.58 -9.22 -11.21
C SER A 65 -0.76 -7.70 -11.26
N TYR A 66 -0.47 -7.00 -10.16
CA TYR A 66 -0.87 -5.62 -9.95
C TYR A 66 0.29 -4.62 -9.84
N GLY A 67 1.55 -5.07 -9.81
CA GLY A 67 2.72 -4.21 -9.61
C GLY A 67 2.94 -3.16 -10.69
N LYS A 68 2.36 -3.33 -11.88
CA LYS A 68 2.40 -2.36 -12.99
C LYS A 68 1.12 -1.52 -13.14
N HIS A 69 0.10 -1.78 -12.33
CA HIS A 69 -1.14 -1.03 -12.42
C HIS A 69 -0.94 0.40 -11.89
N SER A 70 -1.58 1.34 -12.55
CA SER A 70 -1.72 2.72 -12.09
C SER A 70 -2.65 2.81 -10.86
N ALA A 71 -2.60 3.96 -10.20
CA ALA A 71 -3.45 4.24 -9.05
C ALA A 71 -4.95 4.18 -9.41
N ASP A 72 -5.31 4.68 -10.60
CA ASP A 72 -6.69 4.71 -11.07
C ASP A 72 -7.22 3.32 -11.42
N GLU A 73 -6.40 2.46 -12.03
CA GLU A 73 -6.75 1.07 -12.32
C GLU A 73 -7.01 0.31 -11.02
N LEU A 74 -6.11 0.45 -10.03
CA LEU A 74 -6.27 -0.18 -8.71
C LEU A 74 -7.49 0.35 -7.96
N LEU A 75 -7.72 1.66 -7.99
CA LEU A 75 -8.88 2.27 -7.36
C LEU A 75 -10.18 1.73 -7.97
N ASN A 76 -10.26 1.66 -9.30
CA ASN A 76 -11.42 1.13 -9.99
C ASN A 76 -11.67 -0.35 -9.65
N GLU A 77 -10.61 -1.17 -9.58
CA GLU A 77 -10.71 -2.56 -9.14
C GLU A 77 -11.23 -2.67 -7.70
N ILE A 78 -10.76 -1.81 -6.78
CA ILE A 78 -11.29 -1.77 -5.41
C ILE A 78 -12.77 -1.43 -5.42
N LEU A 79 -13.17 -0.31 -6.04
CA LEU A 79 -14.55 0.17 -6.00
C LEU A 79 -15.55 -0.78 -6.68
N LYS A 80 -15.11 -1.57 -7.66
CA LYS A 80 -15.93 -2.60 -8.30
C LYS A 80 -16.15 -3.83 -7.43
N ASN A 81 -15.15 -4.23 -6.65
CA ASN A 81 -15.15 -5.52 -5.95
C ASN A 81 -15.40 -5.39 -4.43
N VAL A 82 -15.20 -4.21 -3.88
CA VAL A 82 -15.31 -3.93 -2.44
C VAL A 82 -16.53 -3.04 -2.19
N TYR A 83 -17.71 -3.67 -2.09
CA TYR A 83 -19.02 -3.00 -2.06
C TYR A 83 -19.22 -1.97 -0.94
N TRP A 84 -18.41 -2.00 0.11
CA TRP A 84 -18.47 -1.06 1.24
C TRP A 84 -17.52 0.13 1.09
N LEU A 85 -16.82 0.24 -0.05
CA LEU A 85 -16.05 1.41 -0.47
C LEU A 85 -16.69 1.98 -1.74
N THR A 86 -16.99 3.27 -1.72
CA THR A 86 -17.72 3.99 -2.77
C THR A 86 -16.92 5.13 -3.38
N SER A 87 -15.81 5.52 -2.76
CA SER A 87 -14.98 6.63 -3.24
C SER A 87 -13.50 6.45 -2.91
N GLU A 88 -12.65 7.20 -3.62
CA GLU A 88 -11.22 7.28 -3.30
C GLU A 88 -10.99 7.82 -1.88
N ALA A 89 -11.80 8.77 -1.41
CA ALA A 89 -11.68 9.34 -0.07
C ALA A 89 -11.79 8.24 1.01
N GLU A 90 -12.74 7.32 0.87
CA GLU A 90 -12.91 6.20 1.80
C GLU A 90 -11.75 5.19 1.71
N VAL A 91 -11.21 4.96 0.51
CA VAL A 91 -10.00 4.14 0.31
C VAL A 91 -8.81 4.76 1.04
N MET A 92 -8.64 6.08 0.94
CA MET A 92 -7.56 6.81 1.61
C MET A 92 -7.76 6.86 3.13
N GLU A 93 -8.98 7.02 3.62
CA GLU A 93 -9.28 6.93 5.06
C GLU A 93 -8.92 5.55 5.61
N LEU A 94 -9.26 4.49 4.87
CA LEU A 94 -8.89 3.12 5.23
C LEU A 94 -7.37 2.91 5.27
N TYR A 95 -6.64 3.48 4.32
CA TYR A 95 -5.18 3.48 4.34
C TYR A 95 -4.64 4.09 5.63
N PHE A 96 -5.10 5.28 6.01
CA PHE A 96 -4.65 5.95 7.24
C PHE A 96 -5.03 5.16 8.49
N ARG A 97 -6.19 4.51 8.49
CA ARG A 97 -6.59 3.61 9.58
C ARG A 97 -5.61 2.44 9.72
N TYR A 98 -5.23 1.78 8.61
CA TYR A 98 -4.26 0.69 8.66
C TYR A 98 -2.89 1.14 9.16
N MET A 99 -2.39 2.29 8.70
CA MET A 99 -1.13 2.84 9.21
C MET A 99 -1.18 3.09 10.72
N ARG A 100 -2.28 3.68 11.22
CA ARG A 100 -2.48 3.90 12.65
C ARG A 100 -2.53 2.61 13.46
N ASP A 101 -3.13 1.55 12.92
CA ASP A 101 -3.19 0.25 13.57
C ASP A 101 -1.79 -0.40 13.66
N ILE A 102 -0.95 -0.21 12.64
CA ILE A 102 0.46 -0.63 12.66
C ILE A 102 1.26 0.13 13.72
N ASP A 103 1.11 1.46 13.77
CA ASP A 103 1.81 2.29 14.76
C ASP A 103 1.43 1.86 16.18
N LYS A 104 0.14 1.66 16.45
CA LYS A 104 -0.36 1.17 17.75
C LYS A 104 0.17 -0.20 18.11
N ALA A 105 0.22 -1.14 17.15
CA ALA A 105 0.77 -2.47 17.39
C ALA A 105 2.27 -2.40 17.73
N SER A 106 3.00 -1.53 17.04
CA SER A 106 4.44 -1.33 17.25
C SER A 106 4.75 -0.68 18.59
N SER A 107 3.93 0.27 19.05
CA SER A 107 4.07 0.87 20.40
C SER A 107 3.84 -0.15 21.51
N LYS A 108 2.86 -1.05 21.37
CA LYS A 108 2.59 -2.09 22.37
C LYS A 108 3.70 -3.12 22.51
N GLN A 109 4.40 -3.46 21.43
CA GLN A 109 5.55 -4.36 21.49
C GLN A 109 6.72 -3.76 22.28
N LYS A 110 6.92 -2.44 22.19
CA LYS A 110 7.96 -1.75 22.97
C LYS A 110 7.65 -1.68 24.46
N GLU A 111 6.38 -1.59 24.84
CA GLU A 111 5.97 -1.64 26.26
C GLU A 111 6.13 -3.06 26.84
N SER A 112 6.02 -4.12 26.05
CA SER A 112 6.22 -5.51 26.53
C SER A 112 7.68 -5.96 26.67
N GLU A 113 8.65 -5.18 26.17
CA GLU A 113 10.09 -5.47 26.31
C GLU A 113 10.77 -4.67 27.45
N GLY A 114 9.99 -3.88 28.22
CA GLY A 114 10.52 -2.90 29.18
C GLY A 114 10.39 -3.25 30.67
N ASP A 115 9.90 -4.43 31.05
CA ASP A 115 9.52 -4.72 32.45
C ASP A 115 10.31 -5.85 33.13
N ASP A 116 11.53 -6.13 32.65
CA ASP A 116 12.52 -6.99 33.35
C ASP A 116 13.76 -6.17 33.75
N LEU A 117 13.57 -5.07 34.50
CA LEU A 117 14.62 -4.51 35.35
C LEU A 117 14.21 -4.67 36.81
N ASP A 118 14.41 -5.90 37.27
CA ASP A 118 14.54 -6.32 38.65
C ASP A 118 15.61 -5.45 39.35
N PHE A 119 15.17 -4.54 40.21
CA PHE A 119 16.06 -3.90 41.20
C PHE A 119 15.92 -4.67 42.51
N SER A 120 16.84 -5.63 42.68
CA SER A 120 17.22 -6.19 43.98
C SER A 120 18.11 -5.23 44.77
#